data_AF-A0A1X7TQE8-F1
#
_entry.id   AF-A0A1X7TQE8-F1
#
_cell.length_a   1.000
_cell.length_b   1.000
_cell.length_c   1.000
_cell.angle_alpha   90.00
_cell.angle_beta   90.00
_cell.angle_gamma   90.00
#
_symmetry.space_group_name_H-M   'P 1'
#
loop_
_entity.id
_entity.type
_entity.pdbx_description
1 polymer ?
#
loop_
_entity_poly.entity_id
_entity_poly.type
_entity_poly.pdbx_seq_one_letter_code
_entity_poly.pdbx_strand_id
1 'polypeptide(L)'
;MEFDITGATHFDNTDDAANIGCILDCVKRRWGEEYIIVASDGIEFEDSLSTRGLQFCICPSQKLYAVTSKDLKNSKKESGSMIVLSDSDDDFDPPPCKKKCNSTQNNHEKLHNAVLKELSGIKESIIEMMTLQKTTRVPLSLLKTMRDTFQCSICLVAPATPSEIVTKCCKTVLGCSTCVDAWYSGQEASTKSCPNCRAPRGYYETMLLHGLDDFMTKTVPTGST
;
A
#
# COMPACT_ATOMS: atom_id res chain seq x y z
N MET A 1 -25.61 -1.02 11.51
CA MET A 1 -25.55 -1.24 10.05
C MET A 1 -24.22 -1.94 9.82
N GLU A 2 -24.25 -3.26 9.82
CA GLU A 2 -23.07 -4.09 9.54
C GLU A 2 -22.69 -3.92 8.08
N PHE A 3 -21.47 -3.48 7.82
CA PHE A 3 -20.89 -3.60 6.50
C PHE A 3 -20.43 -5.05 6.34
N ASP A 4 -21.08 -5.76 5.43
CA ASP A 4 -20.76 -7.13 5.07
C ASP A 4 -19.42 -7.15 4.29
N ILE A 5 -18.32 -7.44 4.99
CA ILE A 5 -16.95 -7.47 4.42
C ILE A 5 -16.71 -8.76 3.61
N THR A 6 -17.67 -9.69 3.59
CA THR A 6 -17.59 -10.96 2.84
C THR A 6 -18.15 -10.91 1.41
N GLY A 7 -18.62 -9.75 0.94
CA GLY A 7 -19.27 -9.58 -0.36
C GLY A 7 -18.38 -9.65 -1.60
N ALA A 8 -17.39 -10.55 -1.67
CA ALA A 8 -16.67 -10.80 -2.91
C ALA A 8 -17.65 -11.38 -3.95
N THR A 9 -18.03 -10.55 -4.93
CA THR A 9 -18.94 -10.95 -6.00
C THR A 9 -18.09 -11.32 -7.21
N HIS A 10 -18.23 -12.57 -7.66
CA HIS A 10 -17.57 -13.04 -8.87
C HIS A 10 -18.40 -12.61 -10.09
N PHE A 11 -17.75 -11.98 -11.06
CA PHE A 11 -18.38 -11.58 -12.31
C PHE A 11 -17.73 -12.35 -13.45
N ASP A 12 -18.53 -13.18 -14.13
CA ASP A 12 -18.09 -13.83 -15.36
C ASP A 12 -18.19 -12.81 -16.49
N ASN A 13 -17.08 -12.13 -16.78
CA ASN A 13 -16.98 -11.21 -17.91
C ASN A 13 -16.10 -11.81 -19.00
N THR A 14 -16.56 -11.70 -20.25
CA THR A 14 -15.75 -12.06 -21.42
C THR A 14 -14.86 -10.87 -21.80
N ASP A 15 -13.71 -11.12 -22.43
CA ASP A 15 -12.66 -10.11 -22.64
C ASP A 15 -13.17 -8.88 -23.41
N ASP A 16 -14.02 -9.11 -24.41
CA ASP A 16 -14.60 -8.05 -25.25
C ASP A 16 -15.67 -7.20 -24.53
N ALA A 17 -16.20 -7.69 -23.40
CA ALA A 17 -17.25 -7.02 -22.62
C ALA A 17 -16.73 -6.37 -21.33
N ALA A 18 -15.47 -6.63 -20.96
CA ALA A 18 -14.87 -6.09 -19.75
C ALA A 18 -14.53 -4.60 -19.91
N ASN A 19 -15.35 -3.74 -19.34
CA ASN A 19 -15.13 -2.29 -19.31
C ASN A 19 -15.73 -1.68 -18.03
N ILE A 20 -15.42 -0.40 -17.76
CA ILE A 20 -15.88 0.30 -16.56
C ILE A 20 -17.41 0.36 -16.49
N GLY A 21 -18.08 0.56 -17.63
CA GLY A 21 -19.54 0.57 -17.71
C GLY A 21 -20.16 -0.76 -17.29
N CYS A 22 -19.58 -1.89 -17.71
CA CYS A 22 -20.04 -3.22 -17.32
C CYS A 22 -19.89 -3.46 -15.81
N ILE A 23 -18.78 -3.00 -15.21
CA ILE A 23 -18.58 -3.07 -13.77
C ILE A 23 -19.63 -2.22 -13.05
N LEU A 24 -19.86 -0.99 -13.51
CA LEU A 24 -20.88 -0.09 -12.97
C LEU A 24 -22.29 -0.69 -13.02
N ASP A 25 -22.68 -1.30 -14.14
CA ASP A 25 -23.98 -1.97 -14.27
C ASP A 25 -24.12 -3.14 -13.30
N CYS A 26 -23.05 -3.91 -13.09
CA CYS A 26 -23.01 -5.00 -12.12
C CYS A 26 -23.14 -4.51 -10.68
N VAL A 27 -22.39 -3.45 -10.32
CA VAL A 27 -22.44 -2.81 -9.01
C VAL A 27 -23.85 -2.25 -8.76
N LYS A 28 -24.42 -1.53 -9.73
CA LYS A 28 -25.77 -0.96 -9.67
C LYS A 28 -26.85 -2.03 -9.51
N ARG A 29 -26.76 -3.14 -10.26
CA ARG A 29 -27.69 -4.27 -10.13
C ARG A 29 -27.67 -4.89 -8.74
N ARG A 30 -26.53 -4.88 -8.07
CA ARG A 30 -26.34 -5.54 -6.76
C ARG A 30 -26.71 -4.66 -5.57
N TRP A 31 -26.36 -3.37 -5.62
CA TRP A 31 -26.48 -2.45 -4.49
C TRP A 31 -27.48 -1.32 -4.72
N GLY A 32 -28.05 -1.16 -5.91
CA GLY A 32 -29.20 -0.30 -6.20
C GLY A 32 -28.93 1.21 -6.24
N GLU A 33 -27.75 1.66 -5.83
CA GLU A 33 -27.34 3.06 -5.90
C GLU A 33 -26.47 3.37 -7.13
N GLU A 34 -26.28 4.66 -7.42
CA GLU A 34 -25.36 5.13 -8.45
C GLU A 34 -23.95 5.27 -7.87
N TYR A 35 -23.04 4.45 -8.41
CA TYR A 35 -21.65 4.38 -7.98
C TYR A 35 -20.72 4.95 -9.04
N ILE A 36 -19.53 5.33 -8.60
CA ILE A 36 -18.40 5.73 -9.44
C ILE A 36 -17.26 4.76 -9.14
N ILE A 37 -16.54 4.33 -10.18
CA ILE A 37 -15.36 3.47 -10.01
C ILE A 37 -14.13 4.35 -9.91
N VAL A 38 -13.38 4.21 -8.82
CA VAL A 38 -12.18 5.00 -8.54
C VAL A 38 -10.98 4.10 -8.26
N ALA A 39 -9.80 4.65 -8.49
CA ALA A 39 -8.52 4.09 -8.08
C ALA A 39 -8.30 4.25 -6.56
N SER A 40 -7.22 3.67 -6.06
CA SER A 40 -6.83 3.78 -4.64
C SER A 40 -6.51 5.21 -4.19
N ASP A 41 -6.15 6.10 -5.12
CA ASP A 41 -5.92 7.53 -4.89
C ASP A 41 -7.20 8.37 -5.01
N GLY A 42 -8.35 7.74 -5.30
CA GLY A 42 -9.64 8.42 -5.45
C GLY A 42 -9.85 9.06 -6.83
N ILE A 43 -8.97 8.82 -7.81
CA ILE A 43 -9.17 9.27 -9.19
C ILE A 43 -10.21 8.39 -9.87
N GLU A 44 -11.16 9.03 -10.53
CA GLU A 44 -12.23 8.38 -11.29
C GLU A 44 -11.69 7.74 -12.57
N PHE A 45 -12.15 6.52 -12.86
CA PHE A 45 -11.89 5.88 -14.15
C PHE A 45 -12.99 6.23 -15.15
N GLU A 46 -12.59 6.83 -16.26
CA GLU A 46 -13.44 7.00 -17.42
C GLU A 46 -13.36 5.74 -18.31
N ASP A 47 -14.48 5.37 -18.95
CA ASP A 47 -14.44 4.29 -19.95
C ASP A 47 -13.72 4.77 -21.22
N SER A 48 -12.49 4.32 -21.39
CA SER A 48 -11.62 4.60 -22.53
C SER A 48 -11.07 3.30 -23.10
N LEU A 49 -10.45 3.36 -24.28
CA LEU A 49 -9.79 2.17 -24.87
C LEU A 49 -8.74 1.55 -23.95
N SER A 50 -8.10 2.35 -23.09
CA SER A 50 -7.08 1.90 -22.15
C SER A 50 -7.64 1.23 -20.88
N THR A 51 -8.93 1.40 -20.59
CA THR A 51 -9.61 0.80 -19.43
C THR A 51 -10.50 -0.38 -19.81
N ARG A 52 -10.38 -0.86 -21.05
CA ARG A 52 -11.11 -2.01 -21.58
C ARG A 52 -10.25 -3.28 -21.53
N GLY A 53 -10.93 -4.41 -21.46
CA GLY A 53 -10.33 -5.74 -21.40
C GLY A 53 -10.09 -6.22 -19.98
N LEU A 54 -10.05 -7.54 -19.83
CA LEU A 54 -9.85 -8.21 -18.55
C LEU A 54 -8.48 -7.91 -17.95
N GLN A 55 -7.47 -7.62 -18.77
CA GLN A 55 -6.13 -7.28 -18.27
C GLN A 55 -6.13 -6.01 -17.41
N PHE A 56 -7.01 -5.05 -17.74
CA PHE A 56 -7.18 -3.84 -16.92
C PHE A 56 -7.99 -4.17 -15.66
N CYS A 57 -9.13 -4.84 -15.82
CA CYS A 57 -10.05 -5.12 -14.71
C CYS A 57 -9.53 -6.15 -13.69
N ILE A 58 -8.64 -7.06 -14.11
CA ILE A 58 -8.07 -8.16 -13.31
C ILE A 58 -6.55 -7.96 -13.18
N CYS A 59 -6.11 -6.72 -12.97
CA CYS A 59 -4.72 -6.43 -12.69
C CYS A 59 -4.44 -6.60 -11.17
N PRO A 60 -3.61 -7.57 -10.73
CA PRO A 60 -3.39 -7.82 -9.30
C PRO A 60 -2.80 -6.64 -8.52
N SER A 61 -2.13 -5.73 -9.23
CA SER A 61 -1.55 -4.50 -8.65
C SER A 61 -2.53 -3.32 -8.60
N GLN A 62 -3.71 -3.43 -9.22
CA GLN A 62 -4.69 -2.35 -9.31
C GLN A 62 -5.97 -2.77 -8.59
N LYS A 63 -6.39 -1.96 -7.63
CA LYS A 63 -7.68 -2.14 -6.94
C LYS A 63 -8.67 -1.11 -7.47
N LEU A 64 -9.86 -1.58 -7.81
CA LEU A 64 -10.98 -0.75 -8.18
C LEU A 64 -11.93 -0.64 -6.99
N TYR A 65 -12.34 0.58 -6.67
CA TYR A 65 -13.28 0.85 -5.58
C TYR A 65 -14.56 1.44 -6.15
N ALA A 66 -15.70 0.92 -5.72
CA ALA A 66 -17.00 1.51 -6.02
C ALA A 66 -17.37 2.46 -4.87
N VAL A 67 -17.53 3.74 -5.17
CA VAL A 67 -17.87 4.78 -4.19
C VAL A 67 -19.09 5.56 -4.63
N THR A 68 -19.87 6.08 -3.68
CA THR A 68 -20.99 6.94 -4.03
C THR A 68 -20.50 8.36 -4.33
N SER A 69 -21.24 9.09 -5.18
CA SER A 69 -20.94 10.50 -5.49
C SER A 69 -20.94 11.42 -4.26
N LYS A 70 -21.58 11.01 -3.15
CA LYS A 70 -21.61 11.76 -1.89
C LYS A 70 -20.29 11.60 -1.13
N ASP A 71 -19.77 10.39 -1.07
CA ASP A 71 -18.54 10.07 -0.34
C ASP A 71 -17.32 10.70 -1.01
N LEU A 72 -17.29 10.72 -2.34
CA LEU A 72 -16.22 11.34 -3.13
C LEU A 72 -16.12 12.87 -2.89
N LYS A 73 -17.27 13.56 -2.76
CA LYS A 73 -17.30 15.01 -2.51
C LYS A 73 -16.85 15.38 -1.10
N ASN A 74 -17.03 14.50 -0.12
CA ASN A 74 -16.57 14.72 1.24
C ASN A 74 -15.04 14.60 1.32
N SER A 75 -14.43 13.64 0.61
CA SER A 75 -12.97 13.49 0.54
C SER A 75 -12.26 14.70 -0.10
N LYS A 76 -12.82 15.28 -1.18
CA LYS A 76 -12.26 16.48 -1.82
C LYS A 76 -12.31 17.74 -0.95
N LYS A 77 -13.23 17.83 0.02
CA LYS A 77 -13.29 18.96 0.96
C LYS A 77 -12.18 18.92 2.03
N GLU A 78 -11.68 17.73 2.36
CA GLU A 78 -10.58 17.55 3.31
C GLU A 78 -9.20 17.66 2.65
N SER A 79 -9.10 17.34 1.35
CA SER A 79 -7.86 17.44 0.57
C SER A 79 -7.68 18.79 -0.16
N GLY A 80 -7.93 19.90 0.55
CA GLY A 80 -7.69 21.25 0.04
C GLY A 80 -6.22 21.67 0.11
N SER A 81 -5.32 21.00 -0.61
CA SER A 81 -3.95 21.49 -0.84
C SER A 81 -3.67 21.55 -2.34
N MET A 82 -3.97 22.70 -2.93
CA MET A 82 -3.61 23.03 -4.31
C MET A 82 -2.14 23.49 -4.30
N ILE A 83 -1.22 22.60 -4.67
CA ILE A 83 0.15 23.00 -4.96
C ILE A 83 0.12 23.70 -6.33
N VAL A 84 0.17 25.03 -6.31
CA VAL A 84 0.42 25.85 -7.50
C VAL A 84 1.93 25.93 -7.67
N LEU A 85 2.47 25.23 -8.66
CA LEU A 85 3.84 25.46 -9.13
C LEU A 85 3.79 26.59 -10.16
N SER A 86 4.13 27.81 -9.74
CA SER A 86 4.47 28.90 -10.68
C SER A 86 5.98 28.99 -10.77
N ASP A 87 6.48 28.65 -11.95
CA ASP A 87 7.87 28.75 -12.38
C ASP A 87 8.03 30.11 -13.09
N SER A 88 8.84 31.03 -12.54
CA SER A 88 9.27 32.25 -13.23
C SER A 88 10.43 32.91 -12.47
N ASP A 89 11.65 32.60 -12.90
CA ASP A 89 12.86 33.35 -12.59
C ASP A 89 12.87 34.66 -13.40
N ASP A 90 12.88 35.82 -12.74
CA ASP A 90 13.42 37.06 -13.31
C ASP A 90 13.83 38.03 -12.19
N ASP A 91 15.12 38.40 -12.24
CA ASP A 91 15.83 39.35 -11.38
C ASP A 91 15.25 40.76 -11.51
N PHE A 92 14.85 41.40 -10.40
CA PHE A 92 14.63 42.85 -10.36
C PHE A 92 14.91 43.43 -8.97
N ASP A 93 15.90 44.31 -8.88
CA ASP A 93 16.40 44.95 -7.65
C ASP A 93 15.30 45.60 -6.78
N PRO A 94 15.34 45.47 -5.44
CA PRO A 94 14.41 46.18 -4.56
C PRO A 94 14.81 47.67 -4.38
N PRO A 95 13.85 48.62 -4.42
CA PRO A 95 14.11 50.03 -4.14
C PRO A 95 14.32 50.29 -2.64
N PRO A 96 14.98 51.40 -2.25
CA PRO A 96 15.43 51.61 -0.88
C PRO A 96 14.28 52.11 0.01
N CYS A 97 13.67 51.22 0.79
CA CYS A 97 12.72 51.61 1.84
C CYS A 97 13.42 51.77 3.19
N LYS A 98 13.77 53.01 3.54
CA LYS A 98 13.96 53.43 4.93
C LYS A 98 12.62 53.37 5.66
N LYS A 99 12.53 52.70 6.83
CA LYS A 99 11.93 53.24 8.07
C LYS A 99 11.89 52.23 9.23
N LYS A 100 12.52 52.66 10.34
CA LYS A 100 12.24 52.39 11.77
C LYS A 100 12.13 50.93 12.24
N CYS A 101 13.25 50.41 12.73
CA CYS A 101 13.28 49.31 13.69
C CYS A 101 12.92 49.85 15.08
N ASN A 102 11.80 49.39 15.66
CA ASN A 102 11.60 49.35 17.11
C ASN A 102 10.84 48.05 17.42
N SER A 103 11.39 47.23 18.32
CA SER A 103 10.86 45.97 18.88
C SER A 103 11.15 44.68 18.09
N THR A 104 12.35 44.11 18.30
CA THR A 104 12.77 42.81 17.72
C THR A 104 13.00 41.71 18.76
N GLN A 105 12.75 41.94 20.06
CA GLN A 105 13.06 40.95 21.10
C GLN A 105 11.84 40.09 21.50
N ASN A 106 10.66 40.68 21.67
CA ASN A 106 9.45 39.95 22.09
C ASN A 106 8.84 39.02 21.01
N ASN A 107 9.16 39.25 19.73
CA ASN A 107 8.58 38.46 18.64
C ASN A 107 9.33 37.14 18.41
N HIS A 108 10.65 37.10 18.70
CA HIS A 108 11.46 35.91 18.50
C HIS A 108 11.13 34.82 19.53
N GLU A 109 10.90 35.20 20.80
CA GLU A 109 10.50 34.25 21.85
C GLU A 109 9.09 33.70 21.61
N LYS A 110 8.15 34.51 21.13
CA LYS A 110 6.80 34.05 20.77
C LYS A 110 6.82 33.09 19.60
N LEU A 111 7.60 33.39 18.56
CA LEU A 111 7.76 32.50 17.41
C LEU A 111 8.45 31.19 17.81
N HIS A 112 9.51 31.28 18.62
CA HIS A 112 10.24 30.10 19.11
C HIS A 112 9.34 29.20 19.97
N ASN A 113 8.52 29.76 20.88
CA ASN A 113 7.59 29.00 21.70
C ASN A 113 6.42 28.40 20.89
N ALA A 114 5.95 29.10 19.84
CA ALA A 114 4.94 28.55 18.93
C ALA A 114 5.50 27.36 18.14
N VAL A 115 6.71 27.50 17.58
CA VAL A 115 7.40 26.42 16.85
C VAL A 115 7.66 25.23 17.76
N LEU A 116 8.12 25.44 18.99
CA LEU A 116 8.34 24.34 19.96
C LEU A 116 7.04 23.60 20.30
N LYS A 117 5.91 24.32 20.38
CA LYS A 117 4.60 23.73 20.66
C LYS A 117 4.08 22.89 19.49
N GLU A 118 4.25 23.37 18.27
CA GLU A 118 3.93 22.61 17.05
C GLU A 118 4.81 21.36 16.94
N LEU A 119 6.12 21.50 17.19
CA LEU A 119 7.04 20.37 17.18
C LEU A 119 6.74 19.34 18.28
N SER A 120 6.27 19.76 19.46
CA SER A 120 5.81 18.82 20.49
C SER A 120 4.53 18.09 20.07
N GLY A 121 3.57 18.77 19.43
CA GLY A 121 2.36 18.14 18.93
C GLY A 121 2.63 17.15 17.79
N ILE A 122 3.56 17.48 16.89
CA ILE A 122 4.04 16.57 15.83
C ILE A 122 4.75 15.37 16.46
N LYS A 123 5.60 15.59 17.47
CA LYS A 123 6.27 14.51 18.19
C LYS A 123 5.28 13.57 18.86
N GLU A 124 4.25 14.09 19.52
CA GLU A 124 3.18 13.30 20.14
C GLU A 124 2.39 12.52 19.08
N SER A 125 2.04 13.16 17.97
CA SER A 125 1.33 12.52 16.85
C SER A 125 2.18 11.42 16.18
N ILE A 126 3.49 11.61 16.05
CA ILE A 126 4.42 10.59 15.56
C ILE A 126 4.55 9.45 16.55
N ILE A 127 4.63 9.74 17.86
CA ILE A 127 4.66 8.70 18.90
C ILE A 127 3.35 7.90 18.90
N GLU A 128 2.21 8.55 18.73
CA GLU A 128 0.89 7.92 18.65
C GLU A 128 0.76 7.05 17.38
N MET A 129 1.22 7.55 16.23
CA MET A 129 1.26 6.80 14.97
C MET A 129 2.28 5.64 14.97
N MET A 130 3.43 5.81 15.63
CA MET A 130 4.48 4.78 15.74
C MET A 130 4.22 3.76 16.85
N THR A 131 3.29 4.04 17.76
CA THR A 131 2.82 3.07 18.75
C THR A 131 1.71 2.21 18.15
N LEU A 132 2.10 1.31 17.23
CA LEU A 132 1.37 0.05 17.03
C LEU A 132 1.35 -0.65 18.40
N GLN A 133 0.28 -0.43 19.17
CA GLN A 133 0.23 -0.86 20.55
C GLN A 133 0.35 -2.40 20.58
N LYS A 134 1.19 -2.93 21.48
CA LYS A 134 1.31 -4.38 21.77
C LYS A 134 -0.03 -5.05 22.12
N THR A 135 -1.06 -4.25 22.39
CA THR A 135 -2.43 -4.64 22.76
C THR A 135 -3.45 -4.49 21.62
N THR A 136 -3.02 -4.08 20.42
CA THR A 136 -3.91 -4.00 19.27
C THR A 136 -4.43 -5.40 18.97
N ARG A 137 -5.72 -5.63 19.20
CA ARG A 137 -6.35 -6.93 18.90
C ARG A 137 -6.41 -7.07 17.38
N VAL A 138 -5.38 -7.69 16.81
CA VAL A 138 -5.35 -8.05 15.40
C VAL A 138 -6.46 -9.08 15.15
N PRO A 139 -7.36 -8.87 14.18
CA PRO A 139 -8.36 -9.87 13.82
C PRO A 139 -7.71 -11.23 13.58
N LEU A 140 -8.32 -12.32 14.05
CA LEU A 140 -7.79 -13.68 13.87
C LEU A 140 -7.58 -14.04 12.39
N SER A 141 -8.42 -13.52 11.51
CA SER A 141 -8.28 -13.65 10.06
C SER A 141 -6.98 -13.02 9.57
N LEU A 142 -6.64 -11.81 10.04
CA LEU A 142 -5.40 -11.13 9.67
C LEU A 142 -4.16 -11.85 10.23
N LEU A 143 -4.22 -12.36 11.46
CA LEU A 143 -3.13 -13.18 12.02
C LEU A 143 -2.89 -14.45 11.21
N LYS A 144 -3.97 -15.12 10.78
CA LYS A 144 -3.89 -16.28 9.89
C LYS A 144 -3.31 -15.90 8.54
N THR A 145 -3.80 -14.83 7.91
CA THR A 145 -3.27 -14.34 6.63
C THR A 145 -1.80 -13.99 6.73
N MET A 146 -1.35 -13.31 7.80
CA MET A 146 0.07 -13.01 8.00
C MET A 146 0.88 -14.28 8.15
N ARG A 147 0.42 -15.25 8.96
CA ARG A 147 1.10 -16.54 9.11
C ARG A 147 1.23 -17.25 7.77
N ASP A 148 0.14 -17.39 7.02
CA ASP A 148 0.10 -18.11 5.76
C ASP A 148 0.94 -17.39 4.68
N THR A 149 0.99 -16.06 4.71
CA THR A 149 1.79 -15.24 3.77
C THR A 149 3.29 -15.38 4.01
N PHE A 150 3.72 -15.46 5.28
CA PHE A 150 5.12 -15.57 5.66
C PHE A 150 5.54 -17.01 5.98
N GLN A 151 4.71 -18.00 5.67
CA GLN A 151 5.06 -19.41 5.85
C GLN A 151 6.01 -19.86 4.73
N CYS A 152 7.05 -20.60 5.09
CA CYS A 152 7.92 -21.23 4.10
C CYS A 152 7.16 -22.31 3.32
N SER A 153 7.11 -22.23 2.00
CA SER A 153 6.43 -23.21 1.14
C SER A 153 7.08 -24.61 1.13
N ILE A 154 8.30 -24.73 1.68
CA ILE A 154 9.08 -25.98 1.70
C ILE A 154 9.01 -26.64 3.09
N CYS A 155 9.35 -25.92 4.16
CA CYS A 155 9.36 -26.48 5.52
C CYS A 155 8.09 -26.19 6.33
N LEU A 156 7.17 -25.37 5.80
CA LEU A 156 5.90 -25.01 6.44
C LEU A 156 6.05 -24.29 7.80
N VAL A 157 7.25 -23.80 8.12
CA VAL A 157 7.51 -22.98 9.31
C VAL A 157 7.14 -21.52 9.03
N ALA A 158 6.49 -20.88 9.99
CA ALA A 158 6.10 -19.47 9.93
C ALA A 158 6.53 -18.74 11.23
N PRO A 159 7.05 -17.49 11.13
CA PRO A 159 7.47 -16.83 9.90
C PRO A 159 8.77 -17.45 9.35
N ALA A 160 8.94 -17.40 8.03
CA ALA A 160 10.15 -17.84 7.35
C ALA A 160 11.34 -16.96 7.78
N THR A 161 12.32 -17.55 8.48
CA THR A 161 13.53 -16.86 8.94
C THR A 161 14.76 -17.76 8.73
N PRO A 162 15.97 -17.22 8.58
CA PRO A 162 16.33 -15.82 8.32
C PRO A 162 16.27 -15.50 6.82
N SER A 163 15.81 -14.29 6.50
CA SER A 163 15.64 -13.74 5.14
C SER A 163 14.57 -14.43 4.28
N GLU A 164 13.51 -13.67 3.95
CA GLU A 164 12.45 -14.14 3.06
C GLU A 164 12.88 -13.99 1.60
N ILE A 165 12.90 -15.12 0.88
CA ILE A 165 13.06 -15.10 -0.57
C ILE A 165 11.67 -14.98 -1.18
N VAL A 166 11.48 -13.96 -2.02
CA VAL A 166 10.27 -13.81 -2.83
C VAL A 166 10.56 -14.24 -4.25
N THR A 167 9.54 -14.78 -4.91
CA THR A 167 9.61 -15.12 -6.32
C THR A 167 8.73 -14.21 -7.17
N LYS A 168 9.24 -13.78 -8.32
CA LYS A 168 8.53 -13.00 -9.33
C LYS A 168 7.46 -13.83 -10.04
N CYS A 169 7.67 -15.14 -10.20
CA CYS A 169 6.78 -15.98 -11.01
C CYS A 169 5.39 -16.19 -10.39
N CYS A 170 5.30 -16.21 -9.06
CA CYS A 170 4.01 -16.26 -8.35
C CYS A 170 3.85 -15.16 -7.30
N LYS A 171 4.75 -14.16 -7.29
CA LYS A 171 4.66 -12.95 -6.47
C LYS A 171 4.41 -13.23 -4.99
N THR A 172 5.03 -14.27 -4.44
CA THR A 172 4.85 -14.71 -3.06
C THR A 172 6.19 -14.90 -2.36
N VAL A 173 6.16 -14.84 -1.02
CA VAL A 173 7.25 -15.35 -0.18
C VAL A 173 7.35 -16.85 -0.41
N LEU A 174 8.52 -17.29 -0.83
CA LEU A 174 8.84 -18.68 -1.10
C LEU A 174 9.25 -19.40 0.18
N GLY A 175 10.05 -18.75 1.03
CA GLY A 175 10.47 -19.30 2.31
C GLY A 175 11.83 -18.81 2.78
N CYS A 176 12.39 -19.53 3.75
CA CYS A 176 13.70 -19.24 4.33
C CYS A 176 14.83 -19.61 3.36
N SER A 177 15.95 -18.88 3.45
CA SER A 177 17.12 -19.11 2.60
C SER A 177 17.54 -20.57 2.58
N THR A 178 17.66 -21.22 3.73
CA THR A 178 18.13 -22.61 3.83
C THR A 178 17.32 -23.58 3.00
N CYS A 179 15.99 -23.45 3.00
CA CYS A 179 15.11 -24.32 2.23
C CYS A 179 15.21 -24.05 0.73
N VAL A 180 15.25 -22.77 0.35
CA VAL A 180 15.33 -22.37 -1.06
C VAL A 180 16.69 -22.72 -1.66
N ASP A 181 17.77 -22.48 -0.93
CA ASP A 181 19.14 -22.84 -1.33
C ASP A 181 19.28 -24.36 -1.47
N ALA A 182 18.71 -25.13 -0.53
CA ALA A 182 18.66 -26.59 -0.65
C ALA A 182 17.85 -27.04 -1.88
N TRP A 183 16.68 -26.42 -2.11
CA TRP A 183 15.85 -26.72 -3.27
C TRP A 183 16.61 -26.50 -4.58
N TYR A 184 17.30 -25.37 -4.72
CA TYR A 184 18.06 -25.03 -5.93
C TYR A 184 19.52 -25.49 -5.89
N SER A 185 19.92 -26.36 -4.97
CA SER A 185 21.29 -26.91 -4.94
C SER A 185 21.56 -27.89 -6.10
N GLY A 186 22.84 -28.05 -6.49
CA GLY A 186 23.29 -29.06 -7.47
C GLY A 186 23.43 -28.56 -8.92
N GLN A 187 23.88 -29.45 -9.82
CA GLN A 187 24.22 -29.11 -11.20
C GLN A 187 23.04 -28.65 -12.07
N GLU A 188 21.80 -28.92 -11.64
CA GLU A 188 20.56 -28.57 -12.35
C GLU A 188 19.79 -27.42 -11.69
N ALA A 189 20.44 -26.64 -10.83
CA ALA A 189 19.84 -25.48 -10.14
C ALA A 189 19.03 -24.56 -11.07
N SER A 190 19.58 -24.27 -12.26
CA SER A 190 19.03 -23.32 -13.24
C SER A 190 17.82 -23.84 -14.00
N THR A 191 17.61 -25.17 -14.05
CA THR A 191 16.48 -25.81 -14.74
C THR A 191 15.35 -26.17 -13.80
N LYS A 192 15.61 -26.20 -12.49
CA LYS A 192 14.60 -26.49 -11.46
C LYS A 192 13.43 -25.50 -11.51
N SER A 193 12.24 -26.05 -11.31
CA SER A 193 10.99 -25.30 -11.25
C SER A 193 10.79 -24.64 -9.88
N CYS A 194 9.95 -23.60 -9.85
CA CYS A 194 9.51 -22.98 -8.61
C CYS A 194 8.83 -24.02 -7.68
N PRO A 195 9.20 -24.11 -6.39
CA PRO A 195 8.58 -25.06 -5.48
C PRO A 195 7.10 -24.74 -5.20
N ASN A 196 6.68 -23.48 -5.38
CA ASN A 196 5.30 -23.06 -5.16
C ASN A 196 4.41 -23.27 -6.41
N CYS A 197 4.69 -22.58 -7.52
CA CYS A 197 3.83 -22.60 -8.71
C CYS A 197 4.33 -23.50 -9.86
N ARG A 198 5.49 -24.16 -9.68
CA ARG A 198 6.13 -25.02 -10.70
C ARG A 198 6.51 -24.32 -12.01
N ALA A 199 6.53 -22.99 -12.05
CA ALA A 199 7.07 -22.25 -13.18
C ALA A 199 8.52 -22.69 -13.48
N PRO A 200 8.91 -22.84 -14.76
CA PRO A 200 10.27 -23.23 -15.13
C PRO A 200 11.27 -22.15 -14.72
N ARG A 201 12.55 -22.53 -14.58
CA ARG A 201 13.65 -21.59 -14.25
C ARG A 201 13.38 -20.78 -12.96
N GLY A 202 12.81 -21.43 -11.96
CA GLY A 202 12.30 -20.76 -10.76
C GLY A 202 13.36 -19.96 -10.00
N TYR A 203 14.63 -20.37 -10.06
CA TYR A 203 15.74 -19.69 -9.40
C TYR A 203 15.96 -18.25 -9.90
N TYR A 204 15.90 -18.02 -11.21
CA TYR A 204 16.10 -16.69 -11.81
C TYR A 204 15.00 -15.69 -11.45
N GLU A 205 13.87 -16.21 -11.02
CA GLU A 205 12.73 -15.42 -10.59
C GLU A 205 12.78 -15.13 -9.08
N THR A 206 13.78 -15.63 -8.34
CA THR A 206 13.92 -15.35 -6.91
C THR A 206 14.65 -14.05 -6.61
N MET A 207 14.26 -13.38 -5.52
CA MET A 207 14.93 -12.21 -4.95
C MET A 207 14.92 -12.30 -3.44
N LEU A 208 15.94 -11.73 -2.80
CA LEU A 208 16.03 -11.64 -1.35
C LEU A 208 15.41 -10.33 -0.87
N LEU A 209 14.50 -10.39 0.11
CA LEU A 209 13.98 -9.21 0.80
C LEU A 209 14.78 -8.95 2.08
N HIS A 210 15.64 -7.93 2.02
CA HIS A 210 16.39 -7.47 3.19
C HIS A 210 15.53 -6.60 4.11
N GLY A 211 15.71 -6.73 5.42
CA GLY A 211 15.07 -5.88 6.44
C GLY A 211 13.64 -6.31 6.81
N LEU A 212 13.07 -7.27 6.10
CA LEU A 212 11.79 -7.88 6.45
C LEU A 212 11.92 -8.84 7.63
N ASP A 213 13.07 -9.52 7.74
CA ASP A 213 13.49 -10.29 8.91
C ASP A 213 13.59 -9.41 10.18
N ASP A 214 14.18 -8.23 10.06
CA ASP A 214 14.21 -7.23 11.15
C ASP A 214 12.82 -6.71 11.54
N PHE A 215 11.91 -6.61 10.58
CA PHE A 215 10.52 -6.22 10.84
C PHE A 215 9.75 -7.35 11.53
N MET A 216 9.87 -8.58 11.05
CA MET A 216 9.16 -9.73 11.57
C MET A 216 9.61 -10.11 12.98
N THR A 217 10.91 -10.03 13.27
CA THR A 217 11.44 -10.24 14.63
C THR A 217 10.94 -9.23 15.65
N LYS A 218 10.62 -7.99 15.23
CA LYS A 218 10.11 -6.93 16.10
C LYS A 218 8.58 -6.96 16.27
N THR A 219 7.86 -7.55 15.33
CA THR A 219 6.39 -7.47 15.25
C THR A 219 5.68 -8.79 15.56
N VAL A 220 6.32 -9.94 15.31
CA VAL A 220 5.75 -11.24 15.66
C VAL A 220 6.18 -11.59 17.08
N PRO A 221 5.25 -11.72 18.05
CA PRO A 221 5.61 -12.25 19.35
C PRO A 221 6.14 -13.67 19.13
N THR A 222 7.43 -13.87 19.44
CA THR A 222 8.02 -15.21 19.51
C THR A 222 7.22 -15.99 20.54
N GLY A 223 6.34 -16.86 20.07
CA GLY A 223 5.65 -17.80 20.93
C GLY A 223 6.71 -18.65 21.62
N SER A 224 6.93 -18.37 22.90
CA SER A 224 7.60 -19.29 23.81
C SER A 224 6.77 -20.57 23.84
N THR A 225 7.29 -21.63 23.23
CA THR A 225 6.98 -23.01 23.61
C THR A 225 7.32 -23.24 25.08
#